data_AF-S4P7G8-F1
#
_entry.id   AF-S4P7G8-F1
#
_cell.length_a   1.000
_cell.length_b   1.000
_cell.length_c   1.000
_cell.angle_alpha   90.00
_cell.angle_beta   90.00
_cell.angle_gamma   90.00
#
_symmetry.space_group_name_H-M   'P 1'
#
loop_
_entity.id
_entity.type
_entity.pdbx_description
1 polymer ?
#
loop_
_entity_poly.entity_id
_entity_poly.type
_entity_poly.pdbx_seq_one_letter_code
_entity_poly.pdbx_strand_id
1 'polypeptide(L)' 'MRPFLHEFLTSAYEHYDIVIWSATGMKWIEEKMRLLGVSTHQEYKIMFYLDYLAMITVHTAKYGTIDVKPLGVIWGKYP' A
#
# COMPACT_ATOMS: atom_id res chain seq x y z
N MET A 1 -0.18 -3.91 16.56
CA MET A 1 -0.52 -4.60 15.31
C MET A 1 -2.03 -4.85 15.31
N ARG A 2 -2.75 -4.64 14.20
CA ARG A 2 -4.17 -5.03 14.13
C ARG A 2 -4.26 -6.56 14.28
N PRO A 3 -5.17 -7.10 15.11
CA PRO A 3 -5.34 -8.55 15.22
C PRO A 3 -5.54 -9.21 13.86
N PHE A 4 -4.99 -10.42 13.70
CA PHE A 4 -5.07 -11.25 12.48
C PHE A 4 -4.38 -10.68 11.23
N LEU A 5 -3.38 -9.80 11.40
CA LEU A 5 -2.69 -9.18 10.25
C LEU A 5 -2.08 -10.22 9.30
N HIS A 6 -1.39 -11.22 9.83
CA HIS A 6 -0.67 -12.19 9.00
C HIS A 6 -1.62 -13.20 8.37
N GLU A 7 -2.60 -13.68 9.13
CA GLU A 7 -3.64 -14.60 8.67
C GLU A 7 -4.47 -13.96 7.55
N PHE A 8 -4.81 -12.67 7.70
CA PHE A 8 -5.49 -11.91 6.65
C PHE A 8 -4.65 -11.81 5.38
N LEU A 9 -3.37 -11.43 5.50
CA LEU A 9 -2.50 -11.25 4.33
C LEU A 9 -2.19 -12.59 3.65
N THR A 10 -1.99 -13.67 4.40
CA THR A 10 -1.87 -15.03 3.86
C THR A 10 -3.11 -15.42 3.06
N SER A 11 -4.30 -15.26 3.66
CA SER A 11 -5.56 -15.59 2.97
C SER A 11 -5.82 -14.70 1.74
N ALA A 12 -5.49 -13.42 1.82
CA ALA A 12 -5.62 -12.52 0.67
C ALA A 12 -4.67 -12.90 -0.47
N TYR A 13 -3.45 -13.34 -0.15
CA TYR A 13 -2.44 -13.70 -1.13
C TYR A 13 -2.81 -14.92 -1.99
N GLU A 14 -3.74 -15.76 -1.52
CA GLU A 14 -4.30 -16.86 -2.33
C GLU A 14 -5.06 -16.36 -3.58
N HIS A 15 -5.51 -15.10 -3.57
CA HIS A 15 -6.40 -14.56 -4.59
C HIS A 15 -6.00 -13.18 -5.12
N TYR A 16 -5.06 -12.49 -4.47
CA TYR A 16 -4.69 -11.11 -4.79
C TYR A 16 -3.18 -10.89 -4.70
N ASP A 17 -2.62 -10.21 -5.70
CA ASP A 17 -1.34 -9.53 -5.55
C ASP A 17 -1.48 -8.36 -4.58
N ILE A 18 -0.57 -8.25 -3.62
CA ILE A 18 -0.68 -7.29 -2.53
C ILE A 18 0.28 -6.13 -2.75
N VAL A 19 -0.24 -4.90 -2.70
CA VAL A 19 0.52 -3.65 -2.75
C VAL A 19 0.26 -2.84 -1.48
N ILE A 20 1.29 -2.25 -0.90
CA ILE A 20 1.16 -1.35 0.24
C ILE A 20 1.33 0.10 -0.22
N TRP A 21 0.35 0.95 0.07
CA TRP A 21 0.40 2.37 -0.25
C TRP A 21 0.17 3.22 1.00
N SER A 22 1.18 3.98 1.44
CA SER A 22 1.10 4.90 2.57
C SER A 22 1.30 6.36 2.15
N ALA A 23 0.60 7.29 2.80
CA ALA A 23 0.80 8.74 2.62
C ALA A 23 1.99 9.25 3.45
N THR A 24 3.06 8.47 3.53
CA THR A 24 4.30 8.74 4.28
C THR A 24 5.48 8.45 3.36
N GLY A 25 6.68 8.93 3.67
CA GLY A 25 7.88 8.61 2.87
C GLY A 25 8.26 7.13 2.89
N MET A 26 8.90 6.65 1.81
CA MET A 26 9.28 5.23 1.64
C MET A 26 10.01 4.63 2.85
N LYS A 27 10.98 5.34 3.43
CA LYS A 27 11.73 4.90 4.63
C LYS A 27 10.80 4.49 5.79
N TRP A 28 9.70 5.21 5.99
CA TRP A 28 8.74 4.89 7.05
C TRP A 28 7.90 3.66 6.72
N ILE A 29 7.60 3.42 5.44
CA ILE A 29 6.90 2.21 4.99
C ILE A 29 7.79 1.00 5.26
N GLU A 30 9.03 1.03 4.80
CA GLU A 30 10.00 -0.05 4.97
C GLU A 30 10.19 -0.40 6.46
N GLU A 31 10.39 0.62 7.31
CA GLU A 31 10.57 0.40 8.74
C GLU A 31 9.31 -0.20 9.40
N LYS A 32 8.11 0.23 8.99
CA LYS A 32 6.87 -0.34 9.50
C LYS A 32 6.63 -1.76 9.00
N MET A 33 6.90 -2.06 7.73
CA MET A 33 6.76 -3.41 7.19
C MET A 33 7.73 -4.39 7.84
N ARG A 34 8.96 -3.93 8.14
CA ARG A 34 9.96 -4.67 8.92
C ARG A 34 9.51 -4.90 10.35
N LEU A 35 9.08 -3.84 11.05
CA LEU A 35 8.62 -3.92 12.45
C LEU A 35 7.41 -4.85 12.62
N LEU A 36 6.50 -4.86 11.65
CA LEU A 36 5.32 -5.72 11.65
C LEU A 36 5.58 -7.12 11.08
N GLY A 37 6.82 -7.45 10.69
CA GLY A 37 7.16 -8.75 10.09
C GLY A 37 6.53 -9.01 8.72
N VAL A 38 5.94 -7.99 8.09
CA VAL A 38 5.25 -8.09 6.79
C VAL A 38 6.28 -8.23 5.64
N SER A 39 7.41 -7.55 5.74
CA SER A 39 8.42 -7.51 4.65
C SER A 39 9.14 -8.84 4.41
N THR A 40 9.12 -9.75 5.38
CA THR A 40 9.88 -11.01 5.36
C THR A 40 9.03 -12.23 5.73
N HIS A 41 7.69 -12.10 5.69
CA HIS A 41 6.81 -13.22 5.99
C HIS A 41 6.96 -14.33 4.93
N GLN A 42 6.87 -15.59 5.34
CA GLN A 42 7.08 -16.73 4.42
C GLN A 42 5.82 -17.10 3.63
N GLU A 43 4.65 -16.91 4.23
CA GLU A 43 3.35 -17.34 3.68
C GLU A 43 2.77 -16.40 2.61
N TYR A 44 3.35 -15.22 2.41
CA TYR A 44 2.90 -14.27 1.39
C TYR A 44 4.04 -13.34 0.96
N LYS A 45 3.83 -12.65 -0.17
CA LYS A 45 4.76 -11.63 -0.66
C LYS A 45 4.01 -10.32 -0.93
N ILE A 46 4.72 -9.21 -0.77
CA ILE A 46 4.23 -7.89 -1.20
C ILE A 46 4.91 -7.55 -2.52
N MET A 47 4.11 -7.18 -3.53
CA MET A 47 4.60 -6.94 -4.88
C MET A 47 5.46 -5.68 -4.96
N PHE A 48 4.99 -4.56 -4.40
CA PHE A 48 5.77 -3.33 -4.23
C PHE A 48 5.11 -2.39 -3.21
N TYR A 49 5.84 -1.32 -2.88
CA TYR A 49 5.37 -0.22 -2.04
C TYR A 49 5.16 1.04 -2.86
N LEU A 50 4.16 1.83 -2.51
CA LEU A 50 3.95 3.19 -3.00
C LEU A 50 3.94 4.14 -1.80
N ASP A 51 4.60 5.27 -1.96
CA ASP A 51 4.68 6.31 -0.94
C ASP A 51 3.89 7.56 -1.37
N TYR A 52 4.03 8.65 -0.62
CA TYR A 52 3.33 9.89 -0.92
C TYR A 52 3.72 10.51 -2.28
N LEU A 53 4.88 10.18 -2.85
CA LEU A 53 5.29 10.72 -4.16
C LEU A 53 4.48 10.13 -5.32
N ALA A 54 3.82 9.00 -5.12
CA ALA A 54 2.88 8.42 -6.08
C ALA A 54 1.47 9.03 -5.99
N MET A 55 1.21 9.84 -4.96
CA MET A 55 -0.07 10.51 -4.78
C MET A 55 -0.18 11.75 -5.66
N ILE A 56 -1.41 12.20 -5.92
CA ILE A 56 -1.67 13.44 -6.64
C ILE A 56 -2.60 14.32 -5.85
N THR A 57 -2.46 15.63 -6.06
CA THR A 57 -3.37 16.63 -5.52
C THR A 57 -4.46 16.93 -6.54
N VAL A 58 -5.73 16.84 -6.12
CA VAL A 58 -6.90 17.14 -6.96
C VAL A 58 -7.81 18.16 -6.29
N HIS A 59 -8.40 19.04 -7.08
CA HIS A 59 -9.42 19.96 -6.59
C HIS A 59 -10.81 19.34 -6.78
N THR A 60 -11.61 19.32 -5.71
CA THR A 60 -13.00 18.85 -5.73
C THR A 60 -13.94 19.97 -5.33
N ALA A 61 -15.13 20.05 -5.96
CA ALA A 61 -16.09 21.11 -5.66
C ALA A 61 -16.57 21.11 -4.20
N LYS A 62 -16.63 19.93 -3.56
CA LYS A 62 -17.15 19.77 -2.19
C LYS A 62 -16.09 19.93 -1.11
N TYR A 63 -14.86 19.47 -1.35
CA TYR A 63 -13.83 19.37 -0.32
C TYR A 63 -12.60 20.26 -0.59
N GLY A 64 -12.62 21.02 -1.68
CA GLY A 64 -11.46 21.79 -2.13
C GLY A 64 -10.33 20.87 -2.57
N THR A 65 -9.10 21.30 -2.29
CA THR A 65 -7.87 20.60 -2.65
C THR A 65 -7.62 19.42 -1.69
N ILE A 66 -7.49 18.21 -2.25
CA ILE A 66 -7.23 16.98 -1.50
C ILE A 66 -6.12 16.16 -2.17
N ASP A 67 -5.35 15.43 -1.37
CA ASP A 67 -4.38 14.46 -1.89
C ASP A 67 -5.02 13.07 -1.95
N VAL A 68 -4.85 12.39 -3.09
CA VAL A 68 -5.46 11.09 -3.35
C VAL A 68 -4.42 10.05 -3.76
N LYS A 69 -4.79 8.78 -3.60
CA LYS A 69 -4.04 7.61 -4.07
C LYS A 69 -4.65 7.10 -5.38
N PRO A 70 -4.24 7.63 -6.55
CA PRO A 70 -4.88 7.28 -7.82
C PRO A 70 -4.51 5.86 -8.26
N LEU A 71 -5.43 4.90 -8.15
CA LEU A 71 -5.20 3.51 -8.59
C LEU A 71 -4.83 3.40 -10.09
N GLY A 72 -5.21 4.40 -10.89
CA GLY A 72 -4.79 4.50 -12.29
C GLY A 72 -3.25 4.52 -12.50
N VAL A 73 -2.47 4.94 -11.50
CA VAL A 73 -1.00 4.84 -11.54
C VAL A 73 -0.54 3.38 -11.57
N ILE A 74 -1.23 2.49 -10.85
CA ILE A 74 -0.93 1.06 -10.82
C ILE A 74 -1.42 0.42 -12.12
N TRP A 75 -2.69 0.62 -12.47
CA TRP A 75 -3.31 0.00 -13.65
C TRP A 75 -2.60 0.37 -14.96
N GLY A 76 -2.09 1.60 -15.08
CA GLY A 76 -1.33 2.01 -16.25
C GLY A 76 0.04 1.35 -16.39
N LYS A 77 0.60 0.81 -15.30
CA LYS A 77 1.89 0.09 -15.30
C LYS A 77 1.75 -1.43 -15.32
N TYR A 78 0.64 -1.95 -14.79
CA TYR A 78 0.34 -3.36 -14.67
C TYR A 78 -1.08 -3.62 -15.23
N PRO A 79 -1.21 -3.75 -16.57
CA PRO A 79 -2.49 -3.97 -17.24
C PRO A 79 -3.02 -5.41 -17.11
#